data_AF-A0A928U5U1-F1
#
_entry.id   AF-A0A928U5U1-F1
#
_cell.length_a   1.000
_cell.length_b   1.000
_cell.length_c   1.000
_cell.angle_alpha   90.00
_cell.angle_beta   90.00
_cell.angle_gamma   90.00
#
_symmetry.space_group_name_H-M   'P 1'
#
loop_
_entity.id
_entity.type
_entity.pdbx_description
1 polymer ?
#
loop_
_entity_poly.entity_id
_entity_poly.type
_entity_poly.pdbx_seq_one_letter_code
_entity_poly.pdbx_strand_id
1 'polypeptide(L)'
;MAYLLIQILYNPINTDLTKYFINDSVVKEYWDYIMHLTYSDSKYKGKTYKSYSIAESYRDGKKVRKRILWPIGKLSDIQAEQIKLICKTVENTDQLQTQLKDVAVLESRAYLDIAVVNELWNQWQLDQAFDYDVTAGALPTNMIAKILTINRCTDPCSHYSIPHWAKKSALEDILKIDLSGLNDDKIYYELDKIHKNKISIENHLFNQTFWKRPESYKFINYDLTTSYFVGYNCDLSAFGKGKIECHGRRQVLLGVLINSEGYPFKWDVFPGNTAEVKTLKQNINACKTRFKLTDKNVTLVFDRGIISEDNANLIEEAKLKYISALDRNQIPSCGVSLKSLNGLSIEDKDASDIPIPQGFLNYDDELYYHDNGVIGNKRFITGFNPTLFIEDRNNRDEKITFFKDYLKEENKNLKNAQRDRQYDATKSRIVDELKRLKIHKYFEDPVLTSITVTHRLKNGQVKSVKSFKIEIKLLTDVIAADRLLDGVCVFITNHTEREDGGAFKAKPQSIVRAYRDKTKIEDVFKNVKSFLKIRPFFVNTEAHVKAVYTICILAYFINRYLSNQRKAIGEKDFLNSKELYAPFKDIDIATLEAKNTGETLKKAVKLPAVTQMLLEKLGMSNVVFGQ
;
A
#
# COMPACT_ATOMS: atom_id res chain seq x y z
N MET A 1 -25.46 -61.38 -3.47
CA MET A 1 -26.19 -60.10 -3.43
C MET A 1 -27.41 -60.14 -2.50
N ALA A 2 -28.42 -60.99 -2.71
CA ALA A 2 -29.63 -61.03 -1.87
C ALA A 2 -29.36 -61.32 -0.37
N TYR A 3 -28.46 -62.26 -0.05
CA TYR A 3 -28.04 -62.54 1.33
C TYR A 3 -27.28 -61.35 1.97
N LEU A 4 -26.49 -60.63 1.17
CA LEU A 4 -25.71 -59.47 1.59
C LEU A 4 -26.61 -58.25 1.86
N LEU A 5 -27.58 -57.98 0.97
CA LEU A 5 -28.58 -56.93 1.15
C LEU A 5 -29.49 -57.20 2.36
N ILE A 6 -29.81 -58.47 2.63
CA ILE A 6 -30.56 -58.89 3.83
C ILE A 6 -29.72 -58.67 5.10
N GLN A 7 -28.41 -58.96 5.09
CA GLN A 7 -27.54 -58.66 6.23
C GLN A 7 -27.37 -57.15 6.48
N ILE A 8 -27.26 -56.33 5.42
CA ILE A 8 -27.20 -54.86 5.51
C ILE A 8 -28.51 -54.28 6.08
N LEU A 9 -29.66 -54.86 5.74
CA LEU A 9 -30.98 -54.42 6.23
C LEU A 9 -31.27 -54.80 7.69
N TYR A 10 -30.62 -55.85 8.22
CA TYR A 10 -30.86 -56.35 9.58
C TYR A 10 -29.82 -55.90 10.62
N ASN A 11 -28.65 -55.36 10.25
CA ASN A 11 -27.64 -54.92 11.22
C ASN A 11 -26.80 -53.70 10.74
N PRO A 12 -27.32 -52.46 10.84
CA PRO A 12 -26.69 -51.28 10.24
C PRO A 12 -25.45 -50.73 10.99
N ILE A 13 -25.03 -51.34 12.11
CA ILE A 13 -24.10 -50.69 13.06
C ILE A 13 -22.66 -51.21 13.00
N ASN A 14 -22.33 -52.33 12.34
CA ASN A 14 -20.96 -52.86 12.47
C ASN A 14 -20.45 -53.77 11.33
N THR A 15 -20.70 -53.44 10.07
CA THR A 15 -20.24 -54.26 8.94
C THR A 15 -19.27 -53.50 8.06
N ASP A 16 -17.99 -53.88 8.15
CA ASP A 16 -16.94 -53.48 7.20
C ASP A 16 -17.23 -54.14 5.84
N LEU A 17 -17.88 -53.38 4.96
CA LEU A 17 -18.39 -53.85 3.68
C LEU A 17 -17.26 -54.33 2.74
N THR A 18 -16.03 -53.84 2.92
CA THR A 18 -14.90 -54.17 2.03
C THR A 18 -14.47 -55.65 2.09
N LYS A 19 -14.72 -56.35 3.20
CA LYS A 19 -14.34 -57.76 3.36
C LYS A 19 -15.25 -58.76 2.62
N TYR A 20 -16.47 -58.37 2.26
CA TYR A 20 -17.44 -59.26 1.61
C TYR A 20 -17.38 -59.24 0.07
N PHE A 21 -16.64 -58.31 -0.53
CA PHE A 21 -16.60 -58.15 -2.00
C PHE A 21 -15.55 -59.01 -2.72
N ILE A 22 -14.69 -59.76 -2.00
CA ILE A 22 -13.49 -60.37 -2.60
C ILE A 22 -13.65 -61.84 -3.04
N ASN A 23 -14.67 -62.60 -2.59
CA ASN A 23 -14.57 -64.07 -2.71
C ASN A 23 -15.82 -64.91 -3.09
N ASP A 24 -16.82 -64.36 -3.78
CA ASP A 24 -18.00 -65.16 -4.17
C ASP A 24 -18.30 -65.15 -5.68
N SER A 25 -18.17 -66.31 -6.32
CA SER A 25 -18.32 -66.55 -7.76
C SER A 25 -19.74 -66.30 -8.29
N VAL A 26 -20.75 -66.23 -7.40
CA VAL A 26 -22.15 -65.95 -7.72
C VAL A 26 -22.39 -64.46 -8.05
N VAL A 27 -21.48 -63.56 -7.67
CA VAL A 27 -21.69 -62.11 -7.84
C VAL A 27 -21.33 -61.65 -9.27
N LYS A 28 -20.44 -62.36 -9.98
CA LYS A 28 -19.95 -61.96 -11.32
C LYS A 28 -21.03 -61.90 -12.42
N GLU A 29 -22.12 -62.63 -12.29
CA GLU A 29 -23.15 -62.77 -13.34
C GLU A 29 -24.10 -61.55 -13.46
N TYR A 30 -24.06 -60.62 -12.49
CA TYR A 30 -25.01 -59.50 -12.40
C TYR A 30 -24.37 -58.10 -12.45
N TRP A 31 -23.05 -57.99 -12.69
CA TRP A 31 -22.36 -56.69 -12.73
C TRP A 31 -22.69 -55.85 -13.97
N ASP A 32 -23.27 -56.44 -15.01
CA ASP A 32 -23.58 -55.74 -16.27
C ASP A 32 -24.95 -55.04 -16.27
N TYR A 33 -25.70 -55.08 -15.15
CA TYR A 33 -27.06 -54.53 -15.09
C TYR A 33 -27.15 -53.27 -14.22
N ILE A 34 -27.67 -52.19 -14.83
CA ILE A 34 -28.01 -50.93 -14.15
C ILE A 34 -29.28 -51.15 -13.30
N MET A 35 -29.07 -51.37 -12.00
CA MET A 35 -30.12 -51.72 -11.04
C MET A 35 -30.67 -50.48 -10.32
N HIS A 36 -32.00 -50.33 -10.27
CA HIS A 36 -32.66 -49.24 -9.57
C HIS A 36 -33.83 -49.74 -8.69
N LEU A 37 -34.14 -48.98 -7.63
CA LEU A 37 -35.31 -49.23 -6.80
C LEU A 37 -36.57 -48.70 -7.51
N THR A 38 -37.55 -49.57 -7.74
CA THR A 38 -38.88 -49.21 -8.25
C THR A 38 -39.94 -49.53 -7.20
N TYR A 39 -41.15 -49.00 -7.37
CA TYR A 39 -42.29 -49.33 -6.52
C TYR A 39 -43.55 -49.58 -7.35
N SER A 40 -44.50 -50.28 -6.73
CA SER A 40 -45.87 -50.48 -7.22
C SER A 40 -46.85 -50.21 -6.08
N ASP A 41 -47.97 -49.58 -6.41
CA ASP A 41 -49.04 -49.32 -5.46
C ASP A 41 -50.16 -50.37 -5.63
N SER A 42 -50.60 -50.95 -4.52
CA SER A 42 -51.78 -51.84 -4.49
C SER A 42 -52.86 -51.26 -3.58
N LYS A 43 -54.13 -51.42 -3.94
CA LYS A 43 -55.26 -50.97 -3.13
C LYS A 43 -55.95 -52.16 -2.49
N TYR A 44 -56.06 -52.15 -1.17
CA TYR A 44 -56.78 -53.19 -0.42
C TYR A 44 -57.59 -52.55 0.71
N LYS A 45 -58.89 -52.89 0.78
CA LYS A 45 -59.84 -52.34 1.77
C LYS A 45 -59.77 -50.81 1.93
N GLY A 46 -59.70 -50.09 0.80
CA GLY A 46 -59.68 -48.62 0.77
C GLY A 46 -58.34 -47.96 1.13
N LYS A 47 -57.30 -48.73 1.47
CA LYS A 47 -55.95 -48.22 1.74
C LYS A 47 -55.00 -48.56 0.59
N THR A 48 -54.12 -47.62 0.25
CA THR A 48 -53.07 -47.81 -0.76
C THR A 48 -51.78 -48.26 -0.06
N TYR A 49 -51.20 -49.36 -0.53
CA TYR A 49 -49.95 -49.93 -0.03
C TYR A 49 -48.88 -49.81 -1.10
N LYS A 50 -47.76 -49.16 -0.76
CA LYS A 50 -46.59 -49.08 -1.62
C LYS A 50 -45.65 -50.25 -1.32
N SER A 51 -45.34 -51.03 -2.35
CA SER A 51 -44.37 -52.13 -2.29
C SER A 51 -43.19 -51.83 -3.21
N TYR A 52 -41.98 -52.05 -2.74
CA TYR A 52 -40.73 -51.76 -3.43
C TYR A 52 -40.09 -53.01 -4.00
N SER A 53 -39.32 -52.86 -5.07
CA SER A 53 -38.58 -53.94 -5.73
C SER A 53 -37.32 -53.40 -6.42
N ILE A 54 -36.26 -54.22 -6.49
CA ILE A 54 -35.09 -53.93 -7.34
C ILE A 54 -35.40 -54.37 -8.76
N ALA A 55 -35.14 -53.49 -9.73
CA ALA A 55 -35.39 -53.74 -11.14
C ALA A 55 -34.22 -53.28 -12.01
N GLU A 56 -34.06 -53.95 -13.14
CA GLU A 56 -33.22 -53.46 -14.25
C GLU A 56 -34.10 -52.81 -15.32
N SER A 57 -33.56 -51.78 -15.97
CA SER A 57 -34.17 -51.21 -17.18
C SER A 57 -33.53 -51.83 -18.41
N TYR A 58 -34.32 -52.40 -19.31
CA TYR A 58 -33.85 -52.94 -20.59
C TYR A 58 -34.69 -52.38 -21.75
N ARG A 59 -34.12 -52.31 -22.94
CA ARG A 59 -34.85 -51.93 -24.16
C ARG A 59 -35.43 -53.17 -24.84
N ASP A 60 -36.72 -53.11 -25.10
CA ASP A 60 -37.44 -54.05 -25.96
C ASP A 60 -37.92 -53.26 -27.20
N GLY A 61 -37.12 -53.30 -28.27
CA GLY A 61 -37.30 -52.45 -29.45
C GLY A 61 -37.19 -50.95 -29.13
N LYS A 62 -38.25 -50.18 -29.44
CA LYS A 62 -38.32 -48.73 -29.15
C LYS A 62 -38.81 -48.39 -27.73
N LYS A 63 -39.24 -49.37 -26.93
CA LYS A 63 -39.80 -49.14 -25.59
C LYS A 63 -38.84 -49.61 -24.50
N VAL A 64 -38.63 -48.78 -23.49
CA VAL A 64 -37.90 -49.17 -22.27
C VAL A 64 -38.87 -49.94 -21.37
N ARG A 65 -38.51 -51.16 -20.99
CA ARG A 65 -39.25 -52.00 -20.06
C ARG A 65 -38.42 -52.22 -18.79
N LYS A 66 -39.11 -52.55 -17.70
CA LYS A 66 -38.49 -52.88 -16.41
C LYS A 66 -38.63 -54.37 -16.17
N ARG A 67 -37.54 -55.05 -15.83
CA ARG A 67 -37.58 -56.43 -15.32
C ARG A 67 -37.39 -56.36 -13.81
N ILE A 68 -38.38 -56.85 -13.06
CA ILE A 68 -38.23 -56.98 -11.60
C ILE A 68 -37.24 -58.10 -11.34
N LEU A 69 -36.11 -57.75 -10.74
CA LEU A 69 -35.09 -58.69 -10.33
C LEU A 69 -35.42 -59.26 -8.96
N TRP A 70 -35.87 -58.39 -8.04
CA TRP A 70 -36.15 -58.81 -6.67
C TRP A 70 -37.28 -58.01 -6.00
N PRO A 71 -38.36 -58.66 -5.52
CA PRO A 71 -39.37 -58.00 -4.70
C PRO A 71 -38.88 -57.82 -3.25
N ILE A 72 -38.90 -56.58 -2.75
CA ILE A 72 -38.49 -56.27 -1.36
C ILE A 72 -39.71 -56.22 -0.43
N GLY A 73 -40.80 -55.57 -0.86
CA GLY A 73 -41.98 -55.35 -0.03
C GLY A 73 -42.06 -53.93 0.53
N LYS A 74 -42.64 -53.77 1.72
CA LYS A 74 -42.87 -52.46 2.32
C LYS A 74 -41.59 -51.90 2.93
N LEU A 75 -41.23 -50.68 2.57
CA LEU A 75 -40.12 -49.93 3.15
C LEU A 75 -40.63 -48.61 3.75
N SER A 76 -39.96 -48.12 4.79
CA SER A 76 -40.08 -46.72 5.19
C SER A 76 -39.41 -45.81 4.15
N ASP A 77 -39.72 -44.52 4.17
CA ASP A 77 -39.09 -43.56 3.24
C ASP A 77 -37.56 -43.51 3.43
N ILE A 78 -37.08 -43.61 4.68
CA ILE A 78 -35.64 -43.66 4.99
C ILE A 78 -35.00 -44.91 4.39
N GLN A 79 -35.62 -46.08 4.55
CA GLN A 79 -35.11 -47.33 3.99
C GLN A 79 -35.11 -47.31 2.45
N ALA A 80 -36.15 -46.74 1.84
CA ALA A 80 -36.23 -46.59 0.39
C ALA A 80 -35.11 -45.67 -0.15
N GLU A 81 -34.84 -44.54 0.52
CA GLU A 81 -33.72 -43.65 0.15
C GLU A 81 -32.36 -44.32 0.34
N GLN A 82 -32.15 -45.08 1.42
CA GLN A 82 -30.91 -45.84 1.63
C GLN A 82 -30.67 -46.88 0.53
N ILE A 83 -31.70 -47.63 0.13
CA ILE A 83 -31.56 -48.63 -0.94
C ILE A 83 -31.35 -47.96 -2.30
N LYS A 84 -32.03 -46.84 -2.59
CA LYS A 84 -31.75 -46.04 -3.81
C LYS A 84 -30.30 -45.58 -3.84
N LEU A 85 -29.77 -45.13 -2.71
CA LEU A 85 -28.39 -44.70 -2.58
C LEU A 85 -27.42 -45.86 -2.84
N ILE A 86 -27.68 -47.06 -2.29
CA ILE A 86 -26.91 -48.28 -2.56
C ILE A 86 -26.92 -48.61 -4.06
N CYS A 87 -28.09 -48.64 -4.70
CA CYS A 87 -28.24 -48.89 -6.13
C CYS A 87 -27.39 -47.91 -6.97
N LYS A 88 -27.44 -46.62 -6.64
CA LYS A 88 -26.69 -45.57 -7.33
C LYS A 88 -25.17 -45.70 -7.17
N THR A 89 -24.69 -46.15 -6.02
CA THR A 89 -23.25 -46.44 -5.83
C THR A 89 -22.77 -47.65 -6.61
N VAL A 90 -23.58 -48.70 -6.71
CA VAL A 90 -23.20 -49.90 -7.48
C VAL A 90 -23.11 -49.56 -8.98
N GLU A 91 -23.90 -48.60 -9.46
CA GLU A 91 -23.83 -48.09 -10.84
C GLU A 91 -22.58 -47.25 -11.14
N ASN A 92 -21.90 -46.69 -10.13
CA ASN A 92 -20.82 -45.72 -10.33
C ASN A 92 -19.66 -45.99 -9.37
N THR A 93 -18.68 -46.76 -9.83
CA THR A 93 -17.53 -47.24 -9.05
C THR A 93 -16.63 -46.13 -8.50
N ASP A 94 -16.76 -44.90 -9.01
CA ASP A 94 -15.99 -43.73 -8.56
C ASP A 94 -16.66 -42.97 -7.40
N GLN A 95 -17.77 -43.48 -6.83
CA GLN A 95 -18.46 -42.84 -5.71
C GLN A 95 -18.10 -43.48 -4.37
N LEU A 96 -17.33 -42.75 -3.55
CA LEU A 96 -17.10 -43.08 -2.16
C LEU A 96 -18.31 -42.73 -1.28
N GLN A 97 -18.82 -43.71 -0.53
CA GLN A 97 -19.76 -43.47 0.56
C GLN A 97 -19.08 -43.59 1.92
N THR A 98 -19.26 -42.59 2.76
CA THR A 98 -18.75 -42.57 4.13
C THR A 98 -19.76 -41.89 5.06
N GLN A 99 -19.65 -42.13 6.37
CA GLN A 99 -20.49 -41.44 7.35
C GLN A 99 -19.88 -40.08 7.68
N LEU A 100 -20.70 -39.08 8.01
CA LEU A 100 -20.20 -37.75 8.39
C LEU A 100 -19.18 -37.78 9.54
N LYS A 101 -19.33 -38.72 10.49
CA LYS A 101 -18.40 -38.92 11.61
C LYS A 101 -17.01 -39.42 11.18
N ASP A 102 -16.95 -40.05 10.01
CA ASP A 102 -15.75 -40.64 9.43
C ASP A 102 -15.04 -39.65 8.49
N VAL A 103 -15.65 -38.48 8.23
CA VAL A 103 -15.02 -37.37 7.51
C VAL A 103 -14.19 -36.54 8.49
N ALA A 104 -12.89 -36.42 8.24
CA ALA A 104 -12.02 -35.49 8.94
C ALA A 104 -11.49 -34.40 7.99
N VAL A 105 -11.27 -33.20 8.55
CA VAL A 105 -10.49 -32.17 7.90
C VAL A 105 -9.02 -32.43 8.25
N LEU A 106 -8.21 -32.84 7.28
CA LEU A 106 -6.78 -33.02 7.46
C LEU A 106 -6.06 -31.67 7.57
N GLU A 107 -6.43 -30.75 6.70
CA GLU A 107 -5.85 -29.41 6.64
C GLU A 107 -6.83 -28.41 6.04
N SER A 108 -6.66 -27.14 6.41
CA SER A 108 -7.34 -25.97 5.85
C SER A 108 -6.30 -24.91 5.57
N ARG A 109 -6.26 -24.39 4.35
CA ARG A 109 -5.23 -23.45 3.89
C ARG A 109 -5.88 -22.24 3.21
N ALA A 110 -5.47 -21.04 3.61
CA ALA A 110 -5.93 -19.79 3.01
C ALA A 110 -5.64 -19.74 1.51
N TYR A 111 -6.63 -19.28 0.71
CA TYR A 111 -6.60 -19.48 -0.74
C TYR A 111 -7.00 -18.24 -1.56
N LEU A 112 -8.18 -17.64 -1.33
CA LEU A 112 -8.78 -16.80 -2.37
C LEU A 112 -8.06 -15.46 -2.58
N ASP A 113 -7.62 -14.80 -1.52
CA ASP A 113 -6.85 -13.55 -1.64
C ASP A 113 -5.51 -13.77 -2.36
N ILE A 114 -4.83 -14.90 -2.09
CA ILE A 114 -3.62 -15.34 -2.79
C ILE A 114 -3.90 -15.58 -4.27
N ALA A 115 -5.00 -16.27 -4.60
CA ALA A 115 -5.40 -16.57 -5.98
C ALA A 115 -5.72 -15.30 -6.77
N VAL A 116 -6.40 -14.32 -6.15
CA VAL A 116 -6.67 -13.01 -6.73
C VAL A 116 -5.37 -12.26 -7.04
N VAL A 117 -4.41 -12.20 -6.11
CA VAL A 117 -3.14 -11.50 -6.35
C VAL A 117 -2.32 -12.19 -7.45
N ASN A 118 -2.30 -13.53 -7.48
CA ASN A 118 -1.68 -14.30 -8.54
C ASN A 118 -2.29 -14.00 -9.91
N GLU A 119 -3.62 -13.93 -10.00
CA GLU A 119 -4.32 -13.59 -11.23
C GLU A 119 -3.98 -12.17 -11.70
N LEU A 120 -3.97 -11.18 -10.81
CA LEU A 120 -3.57 -9.82 -11.15
C LEU A 120 -2.11 -9.75 -11.63
N TRP A 121 -1.19 -10.51 -11.02
CA TRP A 121 0.18 -10.63 -11.50
C TRP A 121 0.24 -11.19 -12.93
N ASN A 122 -0.55 -12.23 -13.23
CA ASN A 122 -0.63 -12.84 -14.56
C ASN A 122 -1.22 -11.87 -15.60
N GLN A 123 -2.28 -11.14 -15.26
CA GLN A 123 -2.90 -10.15 -16.16
C GLN A 123 -1.94 -9.07 -16.63
N TRP A 124 -0.99 -8.69 -15.77
CA TRP A 124 0.05 -7.71 -16.08
C TRP A 124 1.34 -8.33 -16.63
N GLN A 125 1.37 -9.65 -16.82
CA GLN A 125 2.50 -10.41 -17.35
C GLN A 125 3.81 -10.08 -16.63
N LEU A 126 3.74 -9.87 -15.31
CA LEU A 126 4.89 -9.40 -14.52
C LEU A 126 6.05 -10.40 -14.50
N ASP A 127 5.80 -11.66 -14.82
CA ASP A 127 6.85 -12.68 -14.99
C ASP A 127 7.84 -12.31 -16.11
N GLN A 128 7.38 -11.61 -17.15
CA GLN A 128 8.21 -11.17 -18.29
C GLN A 128 9.09 -9.96 -17.96
N ALA A 129 8.83 -9.30 -16.83
CA ALA A 129 9.57 -8.14 -16.37
C ALA A 129 10.98 -8.48 -15.83
N PHE A 130 11.31 -9.78 -15.80
CA PHE A 130 12.58 -10.32 -15.34
C PHE A 130 13.29 -11.01 -16.52
N ASP A 131 14.14 -10.26 -17.22
CA ASP A 131 14.87 -10.72 -18.42
C ASP A 131 16.40 -10.69 -18.24
N TYR A 132 16.90 -10.35 -17.04
CA TYR A 132 18.32 -10.17 -16.77
C TYR A 132 18.79 -10.93 -15.54
N ASP A 133 19.83 -11.76 -15.65
CA ASP A 133 20.39 -12.55 -14.54
C ASP A 133 19.32 -13.31 -13.72
N VAL A 134 18.48 -14.06 -14.43
CA VAL A 134 17.40 -14.87 -13.86
C VAL A 134 17.92 -16.27 -13.57
N THR A 135 17.70 -16.75 -12.35
CA THR A 135 18.11 -18.12 -11.96
C THR A 135 17.26 -19.15 -12.69
N ALA A 136 17.92 -20.19 -13.22
CA ALA A 136 17.23 -21.38 -13.71
C ALA A 136 16.78 -22.29 -12.54
N GLY A 137 15.78 -23.15 -12.79
CA GLY A 137 15.30 -24.16 -11.84
C GLY A 137 13.81 -24.03 -11.51
N ALA A 138 13.35 -24.77 -10.49
CA ALA A 138 11.94 -24.80 -10.08
C ALA A 138 11.45 -23.48 -9.47
N LEU A 139 12.35 -22.72 -8.84
CA LEU A 139 12.08 -21.42 -8.23
C LEU A 139 12.96 -20.34 -8.88
N PRO A 140 12.64 -19.90 -10.10
CA PRO A 140 13.35 -18.82 -10.78
C PRO A 140 13.11 -17.46 -10.10
N THR A 141 13.92 -16.46 -10.47
CA THR A 141 13.90 -15.13 -9.83
C THR A 141 12.53 -14.45 -9.89
N ASN A 142 11.86 -14.50 -11.04
CA ASN A 142 10.50 -13.97 -11.20
C ASN A 142 9.48 -14.68 -10.30
N MET A 143 9.59 -16.01 -10.14
CA MET A 143 8.72 -16.77 -9.26
C MET A 143 8.93 -16.41 -7.80
N ILE A 144 10.18 -16.25 -7.34
CA ILE A 144 10.42 -15.75 -5.98
C ILE A 144 9.87 -14.32 -5.83
N ALA A 145 10.09 -13.43 -6.79
CA ALA A 145 9.52 -12.08 -6.74
C ALA A 145 7.98 -12.09 -6.66
N LYS A 146 7.32 -13.00 -7.39
CA LYS A 146 5.88 -13.22 -7.37
C LYS A 146 5.41 -13.68 -5.98
N ILE A 147 6.06 -14.69 -5.40
CA ILE A 147 5.76 -15.18 -4.04
C ILE A 147 5.90 -14.07 -3.01
N LEU A 148 7.00 -13.31 -3.06
CA LEU A 148 7.25 -12.20 -2.13
C LEU A 148 6.21 -11.07 -2.31
N THR A 149 5.79 -10.80 -3.54
CA THR A 149 4.76 -9.78 -3.85
C THR A 149 3.40 -10.21 -3.34
N ILE A 150 3.00 -11.47 -3.57
CA ILE A 150 1.77 -12.05 -3.04
C ILE A 150 1.75 -11.94 -1.52
N ASN A 151 2.83 -12.36 -0.84
CA ASN A 151 2.93 -12.25 0.61
C ASN A 151 2.72 -10.81 1.08
N ARG A 152 3.36 -9.83 0.41
CA ARG A 152 3.23 -8.41 0.77
C ARG A 152 1.80 -7.87 0.60
N CYS A 153 1.02 -8.41 -0.33
CA CYS A 153 -0.38 -8.03 -0.52
C CYS A 153 -1.33 -8.64 0.51
N THR A 154 -1.14 -9.92 0.88
CA THR A 154 -2.15 -10.70 1.62
C THR A 154 -1.84 -10.87 3.12
N ASP A 155 -0.59 -11.19 3.46
CA ASP A 155 -0.13 -11.44 4.83
C ASP A 155 1.35 -11.07 5.03
N PRO A 156 1.70 -9.77 4.96
CA PRO A 156 3.09 -9.32 4.97
C PRO A 156 3.83 -9.75 6.24
N CYS A 157 4.87 -10.57 6.07
CA CYS A 157 5.72 -11.04 7.16
C CYS A 157 7.22 -10.88 6.82
N SER A 158 8.11 -11.36 7.70
CA SER A 158 9.56 -11.32 7.46
C SER A 158 9.96 -12.34 6.40
N HIS A 159 11.04 -12.09 5.64
CA HIS A 159 11.53 -13.06 4.63
C HIS A 159 11.81 -14.44 5.23
N TYR A 160 12.28 -14.48 6.48
CA TYR A 160 12.48 -15.71 7.25
C TYR A 160 11.17 -16.49 7.50
N SER A 161 10.04 -15.79 7.65
CA SER A 161 8.73 -16.40 7.92
C SER A 161 7.98 -16.83 6.66
N ILE A 162 8.40 -16.37 5.47
CA ILE A 162 7.70 -16.64 4.21
C ILE A 162 7.61 -18.14 3.86
N PRO A 163 8.67 -18.96 4.03
CA PRO A 163 8.56 -20.41 3.81
C PRO A 163 7.47 -21.08 4.67
N HIS A 164 7.32 -20.63 5.91
CA HIS A 164 6.29 -21.14 6.82
C HIS A 164 4.89 -20.67 6.44
N TRP A 165 4.74 -19.40 6.07
CA TRP A 165 3.49 -18.85 5.54
C TRP A 165 3.05 -19.62 4.27
N ALA A 166 3.98 -19.85 3.35
CA ALA A 166 3.72 -20.59 2.11
C ALA A 166 3.14 -21.99 2.39
N LYS A 167 3.75 -22.74 3.33
CA LYS A 167 3.26 -24.07 3.76
C LYS A 167 1.87 -24.06 4.39
N LYS A 168 1.50 -22.96 5.06
CA LYS A 168 0.17 -22.80 5.70
C LYS A 168 -0.91 -22.28 4.74
N SER A 169 -0.54 -21.99 3.50
CA SER A 169 -1.43 -21.41 2.49
C SER A 169 -1.57 -22.34 1.29
N ALA A 170 -2.57 -22.10 0.45
CA ALA A 170 -2.77 -22.85 -0.79
C ALA A 170 -1.84 -22.38 -1.92
N LEU A 171 -0.72 -21.70 -1.60
CA LEU A 171 0.19 -21.11 -2.59
C LEU A 171 0.73 -22.15 -3.59
N GLU A 172 1.08 -23.34 -3.11
CA GLU A 172 1.56 -24.45 -3.94
C GLU A 172 0.49 -24.89 -4.96
N ASP A 173 -0.76 -25.04 -4.50
CA ASP A 173 -1.91 -25.41 -5.33
C ASP A 173 -2.23 -24.32 -6.38
N ILE A 174 -2.10 -23.05 -6.00
CA ILE A 174 -2.40 -21.89 -6.85
C ILE A 174 -1.32 -21.71 -7.93
N LEU A 175 -0.05 -21.80 -7.55
CA LEU A 175 1.07 -21.60 -8.45
C LEU A 175 1.41 -22.85 -9.28
N LYS A 176 0.96 -24.04 -8.84
CA LYS A 176 1.24 -25.35 -9.46
C LYS A 176 2.74 -25.61 -9.61
N ILE A 177 3.49 -25.31 -8.55
CA ILE A 177 4.95 -25.49 -8.47
C ILE A 177 5.34 -26.21 -7.18
N ASP A 178 6.47 -26.90 -7.18
CA ASP A 178 7.07 -27.44 -5.98
C ASP A 178 7.75 -26.32 -5.16
N LEU A 179 7.33 -26.17 -3.89
CA LEU A 179 7.87 -25.20 -2.95
C LEU A 179 8.91 -25.79 -1.99
N SER A 180 9.33 -27.04 -2.16
CA SER A 180 10.33 -27.71 -1.30
C SER A 180 11.65 -26.92 -1.19
N GLY A 181 12.07 -26.25 -2.27
CA GLY A 181 13.25 -25.40 -2.33
C GLY A 181 13.08 -23.98 -1.80
N LEU A 182 11.88 -23.60 -1.33
CA LEU A 182 11.62 -22.27 -0.77
C LEU A 182 12.11 -22.20 0.67
N ASN A 183 13.29 -21.61 0.86
CA ASN A 183 13.87 -21.31 2.17
C ASN A 183 14.40 -19.87 2.19
N ASP A 184 14.84 -19.41 3.37
CA ASP A 184 15.35 -18.05 3.55
C ASP A 184 16.63 -17.80 2.76
N ASP A 185 17.56 -18.76 2.71
CA ASP A 185 18.78 -18.65 1.87
C ASP A 185 18.44 -18.40 0.40
N LYS A 186 17.48 -19.15 -0.16
CA LYS A 186 17.00 -18.97 -1.53
C LYS A 186 16.37 -17.59 -1.71
N ILE A 187 15.56 -17.13 -0.76
CA ILE A 187 14.95 -15.80 -0.82
C ILE A 187 16.03 -14.72 -0.86
N TYR A 188 16.99 -14.74 0.06
CA TYR A 188 18.07 -13.75 0.11
C TYR A 188 18.95 -13.79 -1.14
N TYR A 189 19.26 -14.98 -1.66
CA TYR A 189 19.99 -15.17 -2.92
C TYR A 189 19.25 -14.60 -4.14
N GLU A 190 17.92 -14.65 -4.14
CA GLU A 190 17.11 -14.05 -5.21
C GLU A 190 16.93 -12.54 -5.06
N LEU A 191 17.01 -11.96 -3.85
CA LEU A 191 16.94 -10.50 -3.69
C LEU A 191 18.01 -9.78 -4.52
N ASP A 192 19.23 -10.31 -4.58
CA ASP A 192 20.30 -9.74 -5.41
C ASP A 192 19.93 -9.72 -6.90
N LYS A 193 19.30 -10.79 -7.39
CA LYS A 193 18.88 -10.89 -8.81
C LYS A 193 17.63 -10.07 -9.10
N ILE A 194 16.69 -10.00 -8.17
CA ILE A 194 15.53 -9.10 -8.26
C ILE A 194 16.02 -7.65 -8.39
N HIS A 195 17.02 -7.24 -7.61
CA HIS A 195 17.59 -5.90 -7.74
C HIS A 195 18.21 -5.68 -9.12
N LYS A 196 18.96 -6.64 -9.66
CA LYS A 196 19.55 -6.55 -11.01
C LYS A 196 18.49 -6.39 -12.11
N ASN A 197 17.29 -6.96 -11.93
CA ASN A 197 16.16 -6.81 -12.85
C ASN A 197 15.42 -5.47 -12.72
N LYS A 198 15.73 -4.61 -11.74
CA LYS A 198 14.98 -3.37 -11.47
C LYS A 198 14.69 -2.54 -12.74
N ILE A 199 15.69 -2.33 -13.59
CA ILE A 199 15.53 -1.52 -14.81
C ILE A 199 14.54 -2.19 -15.78
N SER A 200 14.62 -3.51 -15.94
CA SER A 200 13.69 -4.28 -16.76
C SER A 200 12.26 -4.18 -16.23
N ILE A 201 12.10 -4.32 -14.91
CA ILE A 201 10.80 -4.20 -14.25
C ILE A 201 10.19 -2.80 -14.45
N GLU A 202 10.97 -1.74 -14.25
CA GLU A 202 10.54 -0.37 -14.50
C GLU A 202 10.11 -0.17 -15.96
N ASN A 203 10.87 -0.70 -16.92
CA ASN A 203 10.55 -0.59 -18.34
C ASN A 203 9.27 -1.35 -18.69
N HIS A 204 9.09 -2.56 -18.16
CA HIS A 204 7.87 -3.36 -18.35
C HIS A 204 6.64 -2.65 -17.82
N LEU A 205 6.68 -2.17 -16.56
CA LEU A 205 5.58 -1.45 -15.95
C LEU A 205 5.25 -0.16 -16.70
N PHE A 206 6.27 0.63 -17.06
CA PHE A 206 6.08 1.83 -17.87
C PHE A 206 5.40 1.49 -19.20
N ASN A 207 5.92 0.52 -19.96
CA ASN A 207 5.35 0.14 -21.25
C ASN A 207 3.89 -0.33 -21.09
N GLN A 208 3.63 -1.26 -20.17
CA GLN A 208 2.29 -1.82 -19.95
C GLN A 208 1.27 -0.74 -19.60
N THR A 209 1.62 0.19 -18.69
CA THR A 209 0.70 1.24 -18.25
C THR A 209 0.60 2.39 -19.28
N PHE A 210 1.71 2.76 -19.93
CA PHE A 210 1.73 3.81 -20.95
C PHE A 210 0.91 3.41 -22.17
N TRP A 211 1.05 2.17 -22.67
CA TRP A 211 0.29 1.71 -23.84
C TRP A 211 -1.20 1.55 -23.56
N LYS A 212 -1.57 1.14 -22.35
CA LYS A 212 -2.98 1.09 -21.94
C LYS A 212 -3.60 2.48 -21.83
N ARG A 213 -2.84 3.46 -21.32
CA ARG A 213 -3.37 4.78 -21.01
C ARG A 213 -2.32 5.90 -21.12
N PRO A 214 -1.94 6.35 -22.33
CA PRO A 214 -0.90 7.35 -22.51
C PRO A 214 -1.19 8.69 -21.83
N GLU A 215 -2.45 9.09 -21.75
CA GLU A 215 -2.88 10.36 -21.13
C GLU A 215 -2.62 10.40 -19.63
N SER A 216 -2.52 9.24 -18.97
CA SER A 216 -2.17 9.15 -17.55
C SER A 216 -0.77 9.67 -17.24
N TYR A 217 0.10 9.77 -18.26
CA TYR A 217 1.47 10.26 -18.15
C TYR A 217 1.62 11.75 -18.43
N LYS A 218 0.53 12.48 -18.72
CA LYS A 218 0.59 13.94 -18.88
C LYS A 218 1.15 14.63 -17.64
N PHE A 219 0.82 14.12 -16.46
CA PHE A 219 1.39 14.52 -15.19
C PHE A 219 2.06 13.32 -14.52
N ILE A 220 3.33 13.47 -14.20
CA ILE A 220 4.12 12.48 -13.48
C ILE A 220 4.51 13.08 -12.14
N ASN A 221 4.05 12.48 -11.06
CA ASN A 221 4.40 12.94 -9.71
C ASN A 221 5.69 12.26 -9.24
N TYR A 222 6.60 13.04 -8.67
CA TYR A 222 7.79 12.57 -7.99
C TYR A 222 7.77 13.03 -6.53
N ASP A 223 7.95 12.09 -5.62
CA ASP A 223 7.99 12.35 -4.20
C ASP A 223 9.02 11.47 -3.49
N LEU A 224 9.38 11.93 -2.31
CA LEU A 224 10.42 11.36 -1.47
C LEU A 224 9.85 11.06 -0.08
N THR A 225 10.25 9.93 0.48
CA THR A 225 10.02 9.66 1.90
C THR A 225 11.26 9.03 2.53
N THR A 226 11.45 9.28 3.82
CA THR A 226 12.39 8.49 4.60
C THR A 226 11.72 7.28 5.26
N SER A 227 12.48 6.22 5.46
CA SER A 227 12.11 5.07 6.28
C SER A 227 13.25 4.73 7.23
N TYR A 228 12.93 4.45 8.50
CA TYR A 228 13.95 4.05 9.47
C TYR A 228 14.53 2.67 9.10
N PHE A 229 15.79 2.48 9.45
CA PHE A 229 16.58 1.29 9.17
C PHE A 229 17.08 0.70 10.50
N VAL A 230 17.09 -0.63 10.61
CA VAL A 230 17.60 -1.35 11.78
C VAL A 230 18.84 -2.12 11.37
N GLY A 231 19.97 -1.81 12.00
CA GLY A 231 21.28 -2.37 11.66
C GLY A 231 22.29 -1.28 11.26
N TYR A 232 23.54 -1.68 11.05
CA TYR A 232 24.67 -0.77 10.80
C TYR A 232 25.48 -1.11 9.55
N ASN A 233 25.20 -2.24 8.89
CA ASN A 233 26.06 -2.79 7.82
C ASN A 233 25.68 -2.32 6.41
N CYS A 234 24.56 -1.61 6.24
CA CYS A 234 24.11 -1.13 4.94
C CYS A 234 24.58 0.31 4.69
N ASP A 235 25.33 0.53 3.61
CA ASP A 235 25.89 1.85 3.25
C ASP A 235 24.82 2.89 2.89
N LEU A 236 23.64 2.46 2.43
CA LEU A 236 22.48 3.34 2.22
C LEU A 236 21.90 3.86 3.54
N SER A 237 22.11 3.14 4.65
CA SER A 237 21.57 3.58 5.93
C SER A 237 22.42 4.74 6.46
N ALA A 238 21.82 5.88 6.75
CA ALA A 238 22.54 7.04 7.30
C ALA A 238 21.64 7.84 8.25
N PHE A 239 22.22 8.58 9.19
CA PHE A 239 21.48 9.56 9.97
C PHE A 239 21.18 10.79 9.12
N GLY A 240 19.97 11.34 9.22
CA GLY A 240 19.59 12.52 8.46
C GLY A 240 18.36 13.22 9.04
N LYS A 241 17.91 14.27 8.34
CA LYS A 241 16.70 15.03 8.68
C LYS A 241 15.47 14.30 8.13
N GLY A 242 15.12 13.19 8.75
CA GLY A 242 13.97 12.37 8.38
C GLY A 242 12.63 12.86 8.95
N LYS A 243 11.57 12.13 8.63
CA LYS A 243 10.30 12.22 9.35
C LYS A 243 10.49 11.84 10.83
N ILE A 244 9.54 12.23 11.67
CA ILE A 244 9.64 12.12 13.14
C ILE A 244 9.94 10.70 13.61
N GLU A 245 9.42 9.68 12.92
CA GLU A 245 9.66 8.27 13.21
C GLU A 245 11.12 7.81 12.97
N CYS A 246 11.92 8.61 12.26
CA CYS A 246 13.32 8.33 11.96
C CYS A 246 14.29 9.09 12.89
N HIS A 247 13.78 9.98 13.77
CA HIS A 247 14.63 10.74 14.67
C HIS A 247 15.45 9.82 15.58
N GLY A 248 16.76 10.05 15.64
CA GLY A 248 17.68 9.24 16.43
C GLY A 248 17.97 7.85 15.85
N ARG A 249 17.56 7.56 14.61
CA ARG A 249 17.79 6.26 13.94
C ARG A 249 18.47 6.47 12.58
N ARG A 250 19.20 5.46 12.11
CA ARG A 250 19.61 5.41 10.69
C ARG A 250 18.37 5.26 9.83
N GLN A 251 18.41 5.81 8.63
CA GLN A 251 17.31 5.80 7.68
C GLN A 251 17.81 5.62 6.26
N VAL A 252 16.89 5.34 5.35
CA VAL A 252 17.08 5.37 3.91
C VAL A 252 16.08 6.34 3.29
N LEU A 253 16.44 6.94 2.16
CA LEU A 253 15.56 7.82 1.40
C LEU A 253 15.00 7.04 0.20
N LEU A 254 13.69 7.02 0.07
CA LEU A 254 12.95 6.30 -0.97
C LEU A 254 12.31 7.32 -1.91
N GLY A 255 12.46 7.14 -3.21
CA GLY A 255 11.81 7.96 -4.23
C GLY A 255 10.97 7.13 -5.19
N VAL A 256 9.85 7.68 -5.67
CA VAL A 256 8.96 7.02 -6.63
C VAL A 256 8.38 8.00 -7.64
N LEU A 257 8.31 7.59 -8.90
CA LEU A 257 7.54 8.23 -9.96
C LEU A 257 6.23 7.48 -10.18
N ILE A 258 5.12 8.22 -10.17
CA ILE A 258 3.78 7.69 -10.48
C ILE A 258 3.11 8.48 -11.60
N ASN A 259 2.27 7.80 -12.37
CA ASN A 259 1.35 8.46 -13.32
C ASN A 259 0.11 9.02 -12.58
N SER A 260 -0.80 9.69 -13.29
CA SER A 260 -2.00 10.30 -12.70
C SER A 260 -3.05 9.30 -12.18
N GLU A 261 -2.91 8.00 -12.50
CA GLU A 261 -3.75 6.92 -11.97
C GLU A 261 -3.21 6.34 -10.66
N GLY A 262 -1.99 6.73 -10.28
CA GLY A 262 -1.29 6.24 -9.11
C GLY A 262 -0.42 5.01 -9.36
N TYR A 263 -0.17 4.63 -10.62
CA TYR A 263 0.69 3.50 -10.93
C TYR A 263 2.17 3.90 -10.85
N PRO A 264 2.98 3.24 -10.01
CA PRO A 264 4.43 3.44 -10.01
C PRO A 264 5.06 2.80 -11.25
N PHE A 265 6.00 3.49 -11.85
CA PHE A 265 6.74 2.97 -13.01
C PHE A 265 8.26 3.15 -12.89
N LYS A 266 8.72 3.92 -11.89
CA LYS A 266 10.14 4.08 -11.55
C LYS A 266 10.30 4.42 -10.08
N TRP A 267 11.33 3.89 -9.42
CA TRP A 267 11.61 4.12 -8.01
C TRP A 267 13.11 4.04 -7.74
N ASP A 268 13.62 4.69 -6.69
CA ASP A 268 15.03 4.62 -6.33
C ASP A 268 15.22 4.65 -4.81
N VAL A 269 16.35 4.09 -4.34
CA VAL A 269 16.76 4.13 -2.93
C VAL A 269 18.07 4.89 -2.85
N PHE A 270 18.10 5.92 -2.01
CA PHE A 270 19.26 6.76 -1.77
C PHE A 270 19.72 6.64 -0.31
N PRO A 271 20.99 7.01 -0.03
CA PRO A 271 21.47 7.17 1.33
C PRO A 271 20.55 8.08 2.16
N GLY A 272 20.29 7.73 3.42
CA GLY A 272 19.35 8.44 4.29
C GLY A 272 19.65 9.91 4.60
N ASN A 273 20.82 10.40 4.23
CA ASN A 273 21.28 11.78 4.36
C ASN A 273 21.37 12.52 3.01
N THR A 274 20.85 11.93 1.93
CA THR A 274 20.85 12.53 0.60
C THR A 274 19.98 13.78 0.59
N ALA A 275 20.52 14.89 0.07
CA ALA A 275 19.75 16.11 -0.15
C ALA A 275 18.74 15.90 -1.30
N GLU A 276 17.49 16.28 -1.08
CA GLU A 276 16.38 16.05 -2.03
C GLU A 276 16.64 16.63 -3.42
N VAL A 277 17.27 17.81 -3.50
CA VAL A 277 17.69 18.42 -4.78
C VAL A 277 18.58 17.53 -5.66
N LYS A 278 19.29 16.55 -5.07
CA LYS A 278 20.20 15.66 -5.83
C LYS A 278 19.52 14.44 -6.44
N THR A 279 18.24 14.19 -6.14
CA THR A 279 17.59 12.92 -6.50
C THR A 279 16.90 12.96 -7.87
N LEU A 280 16.66 14.15 -8.42
CA LEU A 280 15.84 14.32 -9.64
C LEU A 280 16.60 14.00 -10.94
N LYS A 281 17.92 14.21 -10.98
CA LYS A 281 18.73 14.08 -12.21
C LYS A 281 18.58 12.71 -12.89
N GLN A 282 18.56 11.63 -12.11
CA GLN A 282 18.41 10.27 -12.64
C GLN A 282 17.00 10.03 -13.20
N ASN A 283 15.98 10.63 -12.60
CA ASN A 283 14.59 10.56 -13.08
C ASN A 283 14.42 11.29 -14.40
N ILE A 284 14.98 12.50 -14.53
CA ILE A 284 14.95 13.27 -15.78
C ILE A 284 15.64 12.48 -16.90
N ASN A 285 16.82 11.91 -16.62
CA ASN A 285 17.53 11.12 -17.60
C ASN A 285 16.74 9.87 -18.02
N ALA A 286 16.08 9.18 -17.09
CA ALA A 286 15.23 8.04 -17.40
C ALA A 286 14.02 8.46 -18.26
N CYS A 287 13.36 9.57 -17.93
CA CYS A 287 12.26 10.12 -18.73
C CYS A 287 12.69 10.45 -20.16
N LYS A 288 13.87 11.04 -20.33
CA LYS A 288 14.45 11.40 -21.63
C LYS A 288 14.86 10.17 -22.45
N THR A 289 15.67 9.29 -21.86
CA THR A 289 16.39 8.23 -22.60
C THR A 289 15.65 6.89 -22.62
N ARG A 290 15.17 6.42 -21.45
CA ARG A 290 14.54 5.11 -21.31
C ARG A 290 13.06 5.15 -21.69
N PHE A 291 12.32 6.13 -21.18
CA PHE A 291 10.87 6.24 -21.37
C PHE A 291 10.47 7.12 -22.58
N LYS A 292 11.45 7.82 -23.19
CA LYS A 292 11.29 8.64 -24.40
C LYS A 292 10.11 9.62 -24.32
N LEU A 293 10.09 10.42 -23.26
CA LEU A 293 9.02 11.37 -22.93
C LEU A 293 9.28 12.82 -23.39
N THR A 294 10.48 13.11 -23.92
CA THR A 294 10.98 14.43 -24.32
C THR A 294 10.00 15.26 -25.17
N ASP A 295 9.28 14.63 -26.11
CA ASP A 295 8.39 15.32 -27.04
C ASP A 295 6.91 15.04 -26.79
N LYS A 296 6.57 14.52 -25.61
CA LYS A 296 5.20 14.12 -25.24
C LYS A 296 4.46 15.14 -24.37
N ASN A 297 5.03 16.34 -24.19
CA ASN A 297 4.51 17.42 -23.33
C ASN A 297 4.17 16.94 -21.90
N VAL A 298 5.04 16.10 -21.35
CA VAL A 298 4.92 15.52 -20.01
C VAL A 298 5.35 16.52 -18.96
N THR A 299 4.56 16.65 -17.90
CA THR A 299 4.82 17.54 -16.77
C THR A 299 5.26 16.75 -15.53
N LEU A 300 6.49 16.97 -15.08
CA LEU A 300 6.98 16.49 -13.79
C LEU A 300 6.45 17.38 -12.67
N VAL A 301 5.81 16.78 -11.66
CA VAL A 301 5.28 17.47 -10.50
C VAL A 301 6.03 16.99 -9.25
N PHE A 302 6.64 17.90 -8.50
CA PHE A 302 7.46 17.52 -7.34
C PHE A 302 7.51 18.61 -6.27
N ASP A 303 7.87 18.22 -5.04
CA ASP A 303 7.88 19.13 -3.88
C ASP A 303 8.98 20.20 -3.94
N ARG A 304 8.77 21.25 -3.15
CA ARG A 304 9.65 22.43 -3.08
C ARG A 304 11.08 22.12 -2.66
N GLY A 305 11.30 21.09 -1.83
CA GLY A 305 12.64 20.68 -1.41
C GLY A 305 13.52 20.15 -2.55
N ILE A 306 12.91 19.83 -3.70
CA ILE A 306 13.60 19.28 -4.88
C ILE A 306 13.93 20.38 -5.90
N ILE A 307 13.19 21.50 -5.94
CA ILE A 307 13.43 22.54 -6.96
C ILE A 307 14.74 23.31 -6.70
N SER A 308 15.58 23.38 -7.72
CA SER A 308 16.76 24.24 -7.79
C SER A 308 16.91 24.79 -9.22
N GLU A 309 17.78 25.78 -9.42
CA GLU A 309 18.08 26.26 -10.77
C GLU A 309 18.67 25.16 -11.65
N ASP A 310 19.62 24.39 -11.12
CA ASP A 310 20.19 23.23 -11.82
C ASP A 310 19.12 22.22 -12.24
N ASN A 311 18.19 21.87 -11.34
CA ASN A 311 17.12 20.94 -11.66
C ASN A 311 16.15 21.52 -12.70
N ALA A 312 15.79 22.81 -12.61
CA ALA A 312 14.96 23.45 -13.62
C ALA A 312 15.64 23.40 -15.00
N ASN A 313 16.93 23.72 -15.07
CA ASN A 313 17.70 23.70 -16.32
C ASN A 313 17.78 22.28 -16.90
N LEU A 314 18.04 21.26 -16.07
CA LEU A 314 18.07 19.86 -16.51
C LEU A 314 16.73 19.39 -17.11
N ILE A 315 15.60 19.83 -16.55
CA ILE A 315 14.27 19.51 -17.07
C ILE A 315 14.04 20.19 -18.43
N GLU A 316 14.43 21.47 -18.55
CA GLU A 316 14.31 22.23 -19.79
C GLU A 316 15.20 21.66 -20.90
N GLU A 317 16.44 21.26 -20.60
CA GLU A 317 17.35 20.56 -21.53
C GLU A 317 16.83 19.16 -21.95
N ALA A 318 16.00 18.55 -21.10
CA ALA A 318 15.29 17.33 -21.42
C ALA A 318 13.97 17.58 -22.18
N LYS A 319 13.65 18.84 -22.52
CA LYS A 319 12.40 19.30 -23.13
C LYS A 319 11.14 18.86 -22.39
N LEU A 320 11.27 18.59 -21.10
CA LEU A 320 10.15 18.23 -20.23
C LEU A 320 9.53 19.49 -19.63
N LYS A 321 8.29 19.36 -19.16
CA LYS A 321 7.62 20.39 -18.38
C LYS A 321 7.72 20.08 -16.89
N TYR A 322 7.61 21.11 -16.04
CA TYR A 322 7.53 20.89 -14.61
C TYR A 322 6.56 21.84 -13.90
N ILE A 323 6.10 21.38 -12.74
CA ILE A 323 5.37 22.17 -11.76
C ILE A 323 5.99 21.86 -10.39
N SER A 324 6.39 22.89 -9.66
CA SER A 324 6.81 22.78 -8.27
C SER A 324 6.37 24.02 -7.48
N ALA A 325 6.84 24.17 -6.25
CA ALA A 325 6.68 25.38 -5.46
C ALA A 325 8.04 25.81 -4.91
N LEU A 326 8.16 27.09 -4.56
CA LEU A 326 9.36 27.63 -3.94
C LEU A 326 9.36 27.44 -2.42
N ASP A 327 10.54 27.21 -1.87
CA ASP A 327 10.78 27.38 -0.45
C ASP A 327 10.68 28.86 -0.04
N ARG A 328 10.30 29.12 1.22
CA ARG A 328 10.09 30.49 1.73
C ARG A 328 11.31 31.39 1.51
N ASN A 329 12.52 30.83 1.61
CA ASN A 329 13.77 31.57 1.39
C ASN A 329 14.07 31.88 -0.09
N GLN A 330 13.43 31.19 -1.05
CA GLN A 330 13.59 31.43 -2.49
C GLN A 330 12.62 32.49 -3.03
N ILE A 331 11.49 32.72 -2.34
CA ILE A 331 10.45 33.66 -2.79
C ILE A 331 10.98 35.10 -2.92
N PRO A 332 11.75 35.66 -1.97
CA PRO A 332 12.23 37.04 -2.07
C PRO A 332 13.12 37.31 -3.28
N SER A 333 13.82 36.28 -3.80
CA SER A 333 14.76 36.40 -4.91
C SER A 333 14.20 35.97 -6.27
N CYS A 334 12.96 35.46 -6.34
CA CYS A 334 12.39 34.96 -7.60
C CYS A 334 11.75 36.06 -8.49
N GLY A 335 11.71 37.30 -8.01
CA GLY A 335 11.20 38.46 -8.76
C GLY A 335 9.69 38.68 -8.68
N VAL A 336 8.94 37.80 -8.00
CA VAL A 336 7.50 37.98 -7.76
C VAL A 336 7.23 39.19 -6.87
N SER A 337 6.27 40.03 -7.25
CA SER A 337 5.87 41.19 -6.45
C SER A 337 4.92 40.77 -5.33
N LEU A 338 5.34 40.96 -4.07
CA LEU A 338 4.51 40.75 -2.89
C LEU A 338 3.80 42.03 -2.40
N LYS A 339 3.84 43.12 -3.17
CA LYS A 339 3.32 44.43 -2.76
C LYS A 339 1.83 44.41 -2.37
N SER A 340 1.02 43.59 -3.02
CA SER A 340 -0.41 43.45 -2.72
C SER A 340 -0.70 42.83 -1.34
N LEU A 341 0.32 42.21 -0.72
CA LEU A 341 0.23 41.64 0.63
C LEU A 341 0.66 42.64 1.72
N ASN A 342 1.19 43.81 1.33
CA ASN A 342 1.55 44.85 2.29
C ASN A 342 0.30 45.37 3.02
N GLY A 343 0.43 45.60 4.32
CA GLY A 343 -0.62 46.25 5.13
C GLY A 343 -1.76 45.34 5.58
N LEU A 344 -1.73 44.04 5.25
CA LEU A 344 -2.67 43.08 5.84
C LEU A 344 -2.35 42.93 7.35
N SER A 345 -3.36 43.10 8.22
CA SER A 345 -3.27 42.95 9.68
C SER A 345 -4.23 41.87 10.19
N ILE A 346 -3.88 41.29 11.34
CA ILE A 346 -4.68 40.30 12.09
C ILE A 346 -5.43 40.93 13.28
N GLU A 347 -5.21 42.21 13.55
CA GLU A 347 -5.52 42.84 14.85
C GLU A 347 -7.02 42.96 15.16
N ASP A 348 -7.92 42.76 14.19
CA ASP A 348 -9.36 42.98 14.36
C ASP A 348 -10.27 41.89 13.72
N LYS A 349 -9.74 40.73 13.30
CA LYS A 349 -10.45 39.89 12.31
C LYS A 349 -10.34 38.37 12.53
N ASP A 350 -11.48 37.68 12.48
CA ASP A 350 -11.56 36.22 12.33
C ASP A 350 -11.05 35.80 10.93
N ALA A 351 -10.72 34.52 10.74
CA ALA A 351 -10.16 34.00 9.47
C ALA A 351 -11.00 34.28 8.22
N SER A 352 -12.31 34.49 8.39
CA SER A 352 -13.25 34.87 7.32
C SER A 352 -13.14 36.33 6.85
N ASP A 353 -12.48 37.20 7.62
CA ASP A 353 -12.57 38.65 7.43
C ASP A 353 -11.28 39.29 6.89
N ILE A 354 -10.20 38.51 6.71
CA ILE A 354 -8.95 38.97 6.13
C ILE A 354 -9.20 39.46 4.69
N PRO A 355 -8.86 40.72 4.36
CA PRO A 355 -9.03 41.24 3.01
C PRO A 355 -8.28 40.39 1.98
N ILE A 356 -8.98 40.02 0.91
CA ILE A 356 -8.35 39.32 -0.21
C ILE A 356 -7.37 40.31 -0.88
N PRO A 357 -6.09 39.94 -1.07
CA PRO A 357 -5.12 40.82 -1.68
C PRO A 357 -5.54 41.20 -3.11
N GLN A 358 -5.25 42.43 -3.52
CA GLN A 358 -5.64 42.92 -4.85
C GLN A 358 -5.07 42.03 -5.97
N GLY A 359 -5.94 41.66 -6.93
CA GLY A 359 -5.56 40.84 -8.09
C GLY A 359 -5.60 39.33 -7.83
N PHE A 360 -5.92 38.89 -6.61
CA PHE A 360 -6.10 37.48 -6.32
C PHE A 360 -7.51 37.02 -6.68
N LEU A 361 -7.60 35.81 -7.22
CA LEU A 361 -8.83 35.12 -7.57
C LEU A 361 -9.03 33.94 -6.63
N ASN A 362 -10.28 33.60 -6.31
CA ASN A 362 -10.59 32.43 -5.50
C ASN A 362 -10.27 31.14 -6.30
N TYR A 363 -9.56 30.21 -5.67
CA TYR A 363 -9.38 28.83 -6.17
C TYR A 363 -10.34 27.86 -5.47
N ASP A 364 -10.31 27.83 -4.13
CA ASP A 364 -11.24 27.11 -3.26
C ASP A 364 -11.40 27.84 -1.92
N ASP A 365 -12.11 27.22 -0.97
CA ASP A 365 -12.42 27.79 0.35
C ASP A 365 -11.16 28.15 1.17
N GLU A 366 -9.99 27.58 0.83
CA GLU A 366 -8.75 27.79 1.58
C GLU A 366 -7.72 28.65 0.84
N LEU A 367 -7.81 28.76 -0.48
CA LEU A 367 -6.74 29.31 -1.31
C LEU A 367 -7.25 30.32 -2.34
N TYR A 368 -6.58 31.47 -2.36
CA TYR A 368 -6.64 32.45 -3.43
C TYR A 368 -5.35 32.40 -4.25
N TYR A 369 -5.40 32.79 -5.52
CA TYR A 369 -4.21 32.79 -6.39
C TYR A 369 -4.12 34.03 -7.28
N HIS A 370 -2.89 34.37 -7.65
CA HIS A 370 -2.54 35.42 -8.61
C HIS A 370 -1.47 34.89 -9.57
N ASP A 371 -1.70 35.06 -10.88
CA ASP A 371 -0.73 34.68 -11.91
C ASP A 371 0.22 35.84 -12.19
N ASN A 372 1.48 35.71 -11.79
CA ASN A 372 2.50 36.73 -11.99
C ASN A 372 3.07 36.73 -13.41
N GLY A 373 2.63 35.80 -14.26
CA GLY A 373 3.16 35.65 -15.60
C GLY A 373 4.60 35.12 -15.61
N VAL A 374 5.33 35.45 -16.68
CA VAL A 374 6.69 34.95 -16.93
C VAL A 374 7.70 35.94 -16.40
N ILE A 375 8.62 35.47 -15.56
CA ILE A 375 9.78 36.19 -15.06
C ILE A 375 11.02 35.38 -15.48
N GLY A 376 11.87 35.98 -16.32
CA GLY A 376 12.94 35.25 -17.00
C GLY A 376 12.36 34.22 -17.97
N ASN A 377 12.70 32.94 -17.80
CA ASN A 377 12.18 31.81 -18.57
C ASN A 377 11.09 31.00 -17.84
N LYS A 378 10.68 31.43 -16.63
CA LYS A 378 9.80 30.67 -15.75
C LYS A 378 8.53 31.44 -15.45
N ARG A 379 7.43 30.74 -15.23
CA ARG A 379 6.15 31.32 -14.82
C ARG A 379 5.86 31.05 -13.35
N PHE A 380 5.28 32.05 -12.69
CA PHE A 380 5.04 32.02 -11.26
C PHE A 380 3.57 32.31 -10.91
N ILE A 381 2.99 31.49 -10.05
CA ILE A 381 1.64 31.68 -9.53
C ILE A 381 1.73 31.81 -8.01
N THR A 382 1.31 32.95 -7.46
CA THR A 382 1.28 33.17 -6.02
C THR A 382 -0.06 32.70 -5.47
N GLY A 383 -0.04 31.81 -4.49
CA GLY A 383 -1.16 31.43 -3.66
C GLY A 383 -1.14 32.17 -2.33
N PHE A 384 -2.33 32.52 -1.82
CA PHE A 384 -2.54 33.11 -0.49
C PHE A 384 -3.61 32.33 0.25
N ASN A 385 -3.27 31.81 1.42
CA ASN A 385 -4.17 31.09 2.32
C ASN A 385 -4.40 31.94 3.59
N PRO A 386 -5.61 32.51 3.78
CA PRO A 386 -5.93 33.37 4.92
C PRO A 386 -5.80 32.68 6.28
N THR A 387 -6.17 31.40 6.38
CA THR A 387 -6.06 30.62 7.61
C THR A 387 -4.60 30.44 8.02
N LEU A 388 -3.75 29.97 7.09
CA LEU A 388 -2.31 29.82 7.33
C LEU A 388 -1.64 31.16 7.60
N PHE A 389 -2.10 32.25 6.99
CA PHE A 389 -1.61 33.59 7.26
C PHE A 389 -1.80 34.01 8.72
N ILE A 390 -2.99 33.76 9.29
CA ILE A 390 -3.27 34.02 10.71
C ILE A 390 -2.44 33.10 11.59
N GLU A 391 -2.42 31.80 11.30
CA GLU A 391 -1.67 30.81 12.08
C GLU A 391 -0.16 31.13 12.10
N ASP A 392 0.46 31.45 10.95
CA ASP A 392 1.88 31.81 10.84
C ASP A 392 2.23 33.07 11.67
N ARG A 393 1.29 34.03 11.77
CA ARG A 393 1.47 35.26 12.55
C ARG A 393 1.31 35.02 14.03
N ASN A 394 0.20 34.41 14.45
CA ASN A 394 -0.06 34.08 15.85
C ASN A 394 1.06 33.23 16.41
N ASN A 395 1.45 32.16 15.72
CA ASN A 395 2.55 31.28 16.14
C ASN A 395 3.88 32.03 16.32
N ARG A 396 4.15 33.05 15.51
CA ARG A 396 5.38 33.85 15.62
C ARG A 396 5.30 34.82 16.78
N ASP A 397 4.21 35.56 16.86
CA ASP A 397 4.01 36.60 17.87
C ASP A 397 3.92 35.99 19.28
N GLU A 398 3.29 34.81 19.42
CA GLU A 398 3.30 34.00 20.65
C GLU A 398 4.72 33.57 21.03
N LYS A 399 5.53 33.06 20.10
CA LYS A 399 6.92 32.66 20.38
C LYS A 399 7.79 33.85 20.79
N ILE A 400 7.62 35.00 20.13
CA ILE A 400 8.34 36.23 20.48
C ILE A 400 7.91 36.71 21.87
N THR A 401 6.62 36.67 22.19
CA THR A 401 6.08 37.05 23.50
C THR A 401 6.61 36.13 24.60
N PHE A 402 6.51 34.81 24.38
CA PHE A 402 7.06 33.81 25.28
C PHE A 402 8.55 34.04 25.56
N PHE A 403 9.36 34.32 24.51
CA PHE A 403 10.77 34.58 24.70
C PHE A 403 11.04 35.89 25.45
N LYS A 404 10.26 36.94 25.21
CA LYS A 404 10.38 38.20 25.96
C LYS A 404 10.11 37.98 27.45
N ASP A 405 9.11 37.17 27.79
CA ASP A 405 8.79 36.87 29.18
C ASP A 405 9.84 35.94 29.83
N TYR A 406 10.32 34.94 29.08
CA TYR A 406 11.49 34.16 29.47
C TYR A 406 12.70 35.04 29.79
N LEU A 407 13.02 36.02 28.93
CA LEU A 407 14.15 36.94 29.12
C LEU A 407 13.96 37.84 30.34
N LYS A 408 12.74 38.30 30.62
CA LYS A 408 12.42 39.07 31.83
C LYS A 408 12.69 38.23 33.08
N GLU A 409 12.21 37.00 33.12
CA GLU A 409 12.41 36.12 34.26
C GLU A 409 13.88 35.72 34.42
N GLU A 410 14.60 35.47 33.32
CA GLU A 410 16.03 35.16 33.37
C GLU A 410 16.84 36.37 33.89
N ASN A 411 16.53 37.58 33.44
CA ASN A 411 17.15 38.79 33.98
C ASN A 411 16.84 39.00 35.48
N LYS A 412 15.65 38.63 35.94
CA LYS A 412 15.29 38.65 37.36
C LYS A 412 16.08 37.60 38.16
N ASN A 413 16.24 36.39 37.61
CA ASN A 413 17.07 35.33 38.20
C ASN A 413 18.55 35.75 38.29
N LEU A 414 19.06 36.44 37.28
CA LEU A 414 20.44 36.94 37.28
C LEU A 414 20.64 38.09 38.27
N LYS A 415 19.66 38.98 38.43
CA LYS A 415 19.67 40.02 39.49
C LYS A 415 19.63 39.44 40.90
N ASN A 416 19.08 38.24 41.08
CA ASN A 416 18.95 37.56 42.37
C ASN A 416 19.96 36.41 42.55
N ALA A 417 21.02 36.36 41.73
CA ALA A 417 21.95 35.23 41.69
C ALA A 417 22.67 34.99 43.03
N GLN A 418 22.67 33.75 43.51
CA GLN A 418 23.32 33.33 44.77
C GLN A 418 24.78 32.88 44.60
N ARG A 419 25.19 32.61 43.36
CA ARG A 419 26.51 32.14 42.95
C ARG A 419 26.91 32.82 41.65
N ASP A 420 28.22 32.92 41.43
CA ASP A 420 28.79 33.54 40.23
C ASP A 420 28.25 32.84 38.97
N ARG A 421 27.92 33.67 37.98
CA ARG A 421 27.45 33.20 36.68
C ARG A 421 28.61 33.24 35.70
N GLN A 422 28.69 32.21 34.87
CA GLN A 422 29.63 32.17 33.77
C GLN A 422 29.03 32.83 32.53
N TYR A 423 29.83 33.64 31.85
CA TYR A 423 29.41 34.39 30.68
C TYR A 423 28.91 33.46 29.58
N ASP A 424 29.75 32.51 29.14
CA ASP A 424 29.44 31.63 28.02
C ASP A 424 28.24 30.73 28.30
N ALA A 425 28.15 30.15 29.50
CA ALA A 425 27.02 29.31 29.89
C ALA A 425 25.69 30.11 29.92
N THR A 426 25.75 31.39 30.28
CA THR A 426 24.57 32.27 30.29
C THR A 426 24.19 32.68 28.87
N LYS A 427 25.16 33.07 28.05
CA LYS A 427 24.96 33.42 26.64
C LYS A 427 24.38 32.23 25.85
N SER A 428 24.96 31.05 25.98
CA SER A 428 24.51 29.84 25.30
C SER A 428 23.07 29.48 25.66
N ARG A 429 22.67 29.61 26.93
CA ARG A 429 21.28 29.35 27.36
C ARG A 429 20.26 30.20 26.60
N ILE A 430 20.54 31.48 26.40
CA ILE A 430 19.66 32.38 25.64
C ILE A 430 19.60 31.98 24.17
N VAL A 431 20.77 31.72 23.58
CA VAL A 431 20.88 31.32 22.17
C VAL A 431 20.17 29.99 21.93
N ASP A 432 20.30 29.04 22.85
CA ASP A 432 19.66 27.73 22.76
C ASP A 432 18.14 27.84 22.88
N GLU A 433 17.64 28.74 23.73
CA GLU A 433 16.20 29.02 23.84
C GLU A 433 15.63 29.66 22.56
N LEU A 434 16.35 30.62 21.97
CA LEU A 434 16.01 31.20 20.67
C LEU A 434 15.99 30.15 19.55
N LYS A 435 16.94 29.21 19.56
CA LYS A 435 17.01 28.09 18.62
C LYS A 435 15.87 27.09 18.85
N ARG A 436 15.55 26.77 20.11
CA ARG A 436 14.44 25.90 20.51
C ARG A 436 13.10 26.42 19.98
N LEU A 437 12.88 27.72 20.11
CA LEU A 437 11.67 28.40 19.61
C LEU A 437 11.72 28.66 18.09
N LYS A 438 12.87 28.47 17.43
CA LYS A 438 13.11 28.76 16.01
C LYS A 438 12.90 30.24 15.63
N ILE A 439 13.20 31.15 16.55
CA ILE A 439 13.05 32.61 16.37
C ILE A 439 14.38 33.37 16.42
N HIS A 440 15.52 32.66 16.53
CA HIS A 440 16.85 33.28 16.60
C HIS A 440 17.12 34.32 15.50
N LYS A 441 16.60 34.14 14.28
CA LYS A 441 16.75 35.10 13.17
C LYS A 441 16.09 36.47 13.41
N TYR A 442 15.18 36.57 14.38
CA TYR A 442 14.46 37.80 14.70
C TYR A 442 15.18 38.66 15.74
N PHE A 443 16.32 38.21 16.25
CA PHE A 443 17.03 38.89 17.32
C PHE A 443 18.50 39.09 16.94
N GLU A 444 19.08 40.20 17.40
CA GLU A 444 20.54 40.39 17.40
C GLU A 444 21.21 39.43 18.41
N ASP A 445 22.53 39.32 18.37
CA ASP A 445 23.27 38.56 19.37
C ASP A 445 23.05 39.15 20.77
N PRO A 446 22.85 38.31 21.81
CA PRO A 446 22.62 38.79 23.17
C PRO A 446 23.86 39.49 23.74
N VAL A 447 23.65 40.68 24.30
CA VAL A 447 24.65 41.49 24.99
C VAL A 447 24.53 41.27 26.49
N LEU A 448 25.62 40.83 27.12
CA LEU A 448 25.69 40.53 28.56
C LEU A 448 26.55 41.58 29.25
N THR A 449 25.92 42.49 30.00
CA THR A 449 26.61 43.51 30.78
C THR A 449 26.86 42.99 32.20
N SER A 450 28.11 43.01 32.68
CA SER A 450 28.46 42.53 34.02
C SER A 450 27.76 43.34 35.10
N ILE A 451 27.17 42.66 36.08
CA ILE A 451 26.59 43.27 37.29
C ILE A 451 27.12 42.57 38.54
N THR A 452 27.16 43.30 39.65
CA THR A 452 27.51 42.74 40.96
C THR A 452 26.26 42.68 41.82
N VAL A 453 25.90 41.49 42.30
CA VAL A 453 24.78 41.27 43.20
C VAL A 453 25.31 41.08 44.61
N THR A 454 24.89 41.92 45.55
CA THR A 454 25.33 41.88 46.95
C THR A 454 24.26 41.25 47.84
N HIS A 455 24.65 40.27 48.65
CA HIS A 455 23.78 39.61 49.64
C HIS A 455 24.33 39.82 51.05
N ARG A 456 23.46 40.19 51.99
CA ARG A 456 23.82 40.27 53.41
C ARG A 456 23.55 38.92 54.08
N LEU A 457 24.61 38.30 54.61
CA LEU A 457 24.54 37.02 55.31
C LEU A 457 24.03 37.21 56.75
N LYS A 458 23.53 36.12 57.37
CA LYS A 458 22.99 36.14 58.75
C LYS A 458 24.01 36.59 59.81
N ASN A 459 25.30 36.46 59.52
CA ASN A 459 26.42 36.91 60.37
C ASN A 459 26.83 38.37 60.12
N GLY A 460 26.10 39.12 59.29
CA GLY A 460 26.39 40.51 58.95
C GLY A 460 27.40 40.71 57.81
N GLN A 461 28.07 39.65 57.31
CA GLN A 461 29.00 39.75 56.18
C GLN A 461 28.28 39.97 54.85
N VAL A 462 28.89 40.74 53.96
CA VAL A 462 28.37 40.99 52.60
C VAL A 462 29.07 40.06 51.62
N LYS A 463 28.30 39.27 50.88
CA LYS A 463 28.77 38.42 49.78
C LYS A 463 28.46 39.11 48.46
N SER A 464 29.49 39.36 47.65
CA SER A 464 29.34 39.83 46.26
C SER A 464 29.37 38.66 45.29
N VAL A 465 28.43 38.66 44.35
CA VAL A 465 28.27 37.65 43.31
C VAL A 465 28.35 38.32 41.95
N LYS A 466 29.19 37.80 41.06
CA LYS A 466 29.28 38.25 39.67
C LYS A 466 28.13 37.67 38.86
N SER A 467 27.35 38.53 38.21
CA SER A 467 26.22 38.13 37.36
C SER A 467 26.16 39.03 36.12
N PHE A 468 25.10 38.92 35.33
CA PHE A 468 24.92 39.69 34.10
C PHE A 468 23.51 40.27 33.98
N LYS A 469 23.39 41.40 33.29
CA LYS A 469 22.13 41.89 32.70
C LYS A 469 22.18 41.56 31.21
N ILE A 470 21.15 40.89 30.71
CA ILE A 470 21.02 40.48 29.32
C ILE A 470 20.14 41.48 28.59
N GLU A 471 20.66 42.01 27.49
CA GLU A 471 19.92 42.84 26.54
C GLU A 471 20.00 42.20 25.16
N ILE A 472 18.86 42.15 24.48
CA ILE A 472 18.77 41.59 23.13
C ILE A 472 17.74 42.40 22.35
N LYS A 473 18.12 42.80 21.13
CA LYS A 473 17.31 43.67 20.30
C LYS A 473 16.57 42.86 19.25
N LEU A 474 15.32 43.25 18.99
CA LEU A 474 14.48 42.66 17.96
C LEU A 474 14.80 43.30 16.60
N LEU A 475 14.93 42.47 15.57
CA LEU A 475 15.14 42.87 14.19
C LEU A 475 13.77 43.04 13.50
N THR A 476 13.17 44.22 13.64
CA THR A 476 11.82 44.53 13.12
C THR A 476 11.72 44.38 11.61
N ASP A 477 12.77 44.73 10.87
CA ASP A 477 12.78 44.66 9.41
C ASP A 477 12.77 43.21 8.91
N VAL A 478 13.46 42.31 9.61
CA VAL A 478 13.46 40.87 9.30
C VAL A 478 12.06 40.28 9.56
N ILE A 479 11.42 40.70 10.65
CA ILE A 479 10.04 40.28 10.96
C ILE A 479 9.07 40.80 9.91
N ALA A 480 9.19 42.07 9.52
CA ALA A 480 8.35 42.69 8.49
C ALA A 480 8.50 41.98 7.14
N ALA A 481 9.73 41.63 6.74
CA ALA A 481 9.99 40.87 5.53
C ALA A 481 9.37 39.46 5.59
N ASP A 482 9.54 38.73 6.70
CA ASP A 482 8.90 37.43 6.87
C ASP A 482 7.37 37.51 6.95
N ARG A 483 6.80 38.62 7.45
CA ARG A 483 5.35 38.85 7.49
C ARG A 483 4.69 38.90 6.11
N LEU A 484 5.47 39.18 5.06
CA LEU A 484 5.00 39.15 3.67
C LEU A 484 4.89 37.73 3.10
N LEU A 485 5.47 36.74 3.78
CA LEU A 485 5.48 35.34 3.34
C LEU A 485 4.47 34.47 4.11
N ASP A 486 3.78 35.05 5.10
CA ASP A 486 2.77 34.36 5.90
C ASP A 486 1.60 33.92 5.04
N GLY A 487 1.21 32.65 5.13
CA GLY A 487 0.15 32.10 4.26
C GLY A 487 0.44 32.15 2.75
N VAL A 488 1.66 32.51 2.33
CA VAL A 488 2.04 32.61 0.92
C VAL A 488 2.67 31.30 0.45
N CYS A 489 2.24 30.86 -0.74
CA CYS A 489 2.88 29.81 -1.51
C CYS A 489 3.18 30.34 -2.91
N VAL A 490 4.34 30.05 -3.51
CA VAL A 490 4.63 30.43 -4.90
C VAL A 490 4.89 29.18 -5.70
N PHE A 491 4.00 28.88 -6.65
CA PHE A 491 4.16 27.81 -7.63
C PHE A 491 5.06 28.29 -8.76
N ILE A 492 5.91 27.40 -9.26
CA ILE A 492 6.87 27.66 -10.34
C ILE A 492 6.72 26.60 -11.44
N THR A 493 6.76 27.05 -12.69
CA THR A 493 6.63 26.17 -13.86
C THR A 493 7.32 26.73 -15.10
N ASN A 494 7.72 25.87 -16.03
CA ASN A 494 8.14 26.25 -17.39
C ASN A 494 7.02 26.11 -18.44
N HIS A 495 5.75 26.04 -18.00
CA HIS A 495 4.56 26.17 -18.85
C HIS A 495 4.32 27.65 -19.22
N THR A 496 5.01 28.11 -20.27
CA THR A 496 5.00 29.50 -20.76
C THR A 496 4.31 29.65 -22.11
N GLU A 497 3.87 28.54 -22.71
CA GLU A 497 3.21 28.52 -24.01
C GLU A 497 1.87 29.25 -23.98
N ARG A 498 1.55 29.92 -25.09
CA ARG A 498 0.32 30.71 -25.25
C ARG A 498 -0.55 30.18 -26.38
N GLU A 499 -1.85 30.38 -26.26
CA GLU A 499 -2.86 30.16 -27.30
C GLU A 499 -2.91 31.36 -28.27
N ASP A 500 -3.55 31.16 -29.42
CA ASP A 500 -3.81 32.21 -30.40
C ASP A 500 -4.82 33.21 -29.79
N GLY A 501 -4.31 34.30 -29.25
CA GLY A 501 -5.05 35.22 -28.37
C GLY A 501 -4.26 35.65 -27.13
N GLY A 502 -3.07 35.09 -26.93
CA GLY A 502 -2.11 35.54 -25.92
C GLY A 502 -2.35 34.98 -24.51
N ALA A 503 -3.43 34.23 -24.26
CA ALA A 503 -3.63 33.53 -22.99
C ALA A 503 -2.65 32.34 -22.86
N PHE A 504 -2.22 32.01 -21.64
CA PHE A 504 -1.39 30.82 -21.42
C PHE A 504 -2.18 29.54 -21.63
N LYS A 505 -1.59 28.55 -22.34
CA LYS A 505 -2.18 27.22 -22.56
C LYS A 505 -2.48 26.51 -21.23
N ALA A 506 -1.52 26.55 -20.30
CA ALA A 506 -1.74 26.04 -18.95
C ALA A 506 -2.44 27.12 -18.10
N LYS A 507 -3.65 26.84 -17.62
CA LYS A 507 -4.37 27.78 -16.74
C LYS A 507 -3.76 27.75 -15.32
N PRO A 508 -3.71 28.88 -14.59
CA PRO A 508 -3.20 28.90 -13.21
C PRO A 508 -3.85 27.85 -12.31
N GLN A 509 -5.17 27.67 -12.40
CA GLN A 509 -5.91 26.67 -11.64
C GLN A 509 -5.44 25.25 -11.94
N SER A 510 -5.06 24.95 -13.19
CA SER A 510 -4.53 23.63 -13.55
C SER A 510 -3.15 23.37 -12.95
N ILE A 511 -2.34 24.42 -12.79
CA ILE A 511 -1.01 24.34 -12.17
C ILE A 511 -1.15 24.11 -10.67
N VAL A 512 -1.99 24.93 -10.01
CA VAL A 512 -2.32 24.78 -8.58
C VAL A 512 -2.90 23.40 -8.31
N ARG A 513 -3.87 22.95 -9.12
CA ARG A 513 -4.47 21.62 -9.00
C ARG A 513 -3.44 20.51 -9.16
N ALA A 514 -2.60 20.55 -10.20
CA ALA A 514 -1.60 19.51 -10.42
C ALA A 514 -0.64 19.40 -9.21
N TYR A 515 -0.24 20.54 -8.64
CA TYR A 515 0.59 20.53 -7.44
C TYR A 515 -0.15 20.06 -6.18
N ARG A 516 -1.43 20.42 -5.96
CA ARG A 516 -2.21 19.93 -4.79
C ARG A 516 -2.59 18.45 -4.93
N ASP A 517 -2.90 17.99 -6.14
CA ASP A 517 -3.23 16.58 -6.46
C ASP A 517 -2.02 15.65 -6.31
N LYS A 518 -0.80 16.18 -6.11
CA LYS A 518 0.39 15.39 -5.78
C LYS A 518 0.18 14.55 -4.51
N THR A 519 -0.75 14.92 -3.63
CA THR A 519 -1.16 14.14 -2.44
C THR A 519 -1.49 12.68 -2.74
N LYS A 520 -1.93 12.33 -3.96
CA LYS A 520 -2.12 10.94 -4.41
C LYS A 520 -0.84 10.09 -4.31
N ILE A 521 0.35 10.70 -4.36
CA ILE A 521 1.62 9.99 -4.16
C ILE A 521 1.91 9.69 -2.68
N GLU A 522 1.37 10.48 -1.75
CA GLU A 522 1.52 10.20 -0.32
C GLU A 522 0.86 8.87 0.04
N ASP A 523 -0.21 8.50 -0.67
CA ASP A 523 -0.90 7.22 -0.50
C ASP A 523 0.01 6.03 -0.84
N VAL A 524 0.94 6.20 -1.78
CA VAL A 524 1.98 5.21 -2.09
C VAL A 524 2.82 4.95 -0.84
N PHE A 525 3.38 6.00 -0.26
CA PHE A 525 4.26 5.86 0.91
C PHE A 525 3.50 5.45 2.17
N LYS A 526 2.25 5.89 2.34
CA LYS A 526 1.37 5.39 3.41
C LYS A 526 1.14 3.88 3.25
N ASN A 527 0.86 3.39 2.04
CA ASN A 527 0.69 1.96 1.78
C ASN A 527 1.98 1.17 2.03
N VAL A 528 3.08 1.61 1.44
CA VAL A 528 4.39 0.96 1.55
C VAL A 528 4.85 0.87 3.01
N LYS A 529 4.67 1.93 3.81
CA LYS A 529 5.05 1.96 5.24
C LYS A 529 4.11 1.20 6.17
N SER A 530 2.80 1.24 5.91
CA SER A 530 1.80 0.76 6.88
C SER A 530 1.29 -0.64 6.55
N PHE A 531 0.87 -0.87 5.30
CA PHE A 531 0.20 -2.10 4.88
C PHE A 531 1.20 -3.11 4.31
N LEU A 532 2.10 -2.67 3.43
CA LEU A 532 3.12 -3.55 2.85
C LEU A 532 4.31 -3.80 3.77
N LYS A 533 4.37 -3.11 4.92
CA LYS A 533 5.34 -3.31 6.01
C LYS A 533 6.80 -3.26 5.52
N ILE A 534 7.19 -2.24 4.74
CA ILE A 534 8.60 -2.06 4.34
C ILE A 534 9.52 -1.83 5.55
N ARG A 535 8.96 -1.31 6.65
CA ARG A 535 9.70 -0.93 7.85
C ARG A 535 9.42 -1.90 9.00
N PRO A 536 10.44 -2.31 9.78
CA PRO A 536 11.88 -2.06 9.55
C PRO A 536 12.42 -2.77 8.30
N PHE A 537 13.48 -2.24 7.70
CA PHE A 537 14.35 -3.06 6.86
C PHE A 537 15.11 -4.05 7.75
N PHE A 538 14.91 -5.34 7.54
CA PHE A 538 15.61 -6.43 8.24
C PHE A 538 16.76 -7.02 7.41
N VAL A 539 17.18 -6.32 6.35
CA VAL A 539 18.20 -6.76 5.40
C VAL A 539 19.42 -5.85 5.49
N ASN A 540 20.61 -6.39 5.25
CA ASN A 540 21.87 -5.71 5.58
C ASN A 540 22.67 -5.22 4.37
N THR A 541 22.36 -5.64 3.14
CA THR A 541 23.08 -5.21 1.93
C THR A 541 22.29 -4.15 1.16
N GLU A 542 22.98 -3.32 0.37
CA GLU A 542 22.30 -2.34 -0.48
C GLU A 542 21.33 -2.99 -1.48
N ALA A 543 21.78 -4.08 -2.11
CA ALA A 543 21.01 -4.80 -3.11
C ALA A 543 19.72 -5.36 -2.52
N HIS A 544 19.79 -5.94 -1.31
CA HIS A 544 18.60 -6.44 -0.62
C HIS A 544 17.66 -5.31 -0.24
N VAL A 545 18.15 -4.17 0.27
CA VAL A 545 17.29 -3.00 0.55
C VAL A 545 16.55 -2.55 -0.70
N LYS A 546 17.26 -2.43 -1.84
CA LYS A 546 16.69 -2.04 -3.14
C LYS A 546 15.69 -3.09 -3.67
N ALA A 547 15.95 -4.38 -3.48
CA ALA A 547 15.05 -5.46 -3.87
C ALA A 547 13.77 -5.48 -3.03
N VAL A 548 13.87 -5.32 -1.70
CA VAL A 548 12.72 -5.24 -0.80
C VAL A 548 11.83 -4.06 -1.17
N TYR A 549 12.42 -2.91 -1.50
CA TYR A 549 11.63 -1.77 -1.98
C TYR A 549 10.94 -2.08 -3.32
N THR A 550 11.64 -2.75 -4.24
CA THR A 550 11.07 -3.21 -5.52
C THR A 550 9.84 -4.10 -5.32
N ILE A 551 9.92 -5.09 -4.43
CA ILE A 551 8.79 -5.98 -4.11
C ILE A 551 7.62 -5.19 -3.51
N CYS A 552 7.89 -4.22 -2.63
CA CYS A 552 6.85 -3.35 -2.09
C CYS A 552 6.20 -2.49 -3.19
N ILE A 553 6.96 -2.01 -4.18
CA ILE A 553 6.41 -1.25 -5.30
C ILE A 553 5.53 -2.14 -6.20
N LEU A 554 5.94 -3.38 -6.48
CA LEU A 554 5.12 -4.35 -7.22
C LEU A 554 3.82 -4.68 -6.47
N ALA A 555 3.90 -4.89 -5.15
CA ALA A 555 2.72 -5.14 -4.32
C ALA A 555 1.79 -3.92 -4.27
N TYR A 556 2.36 -2.71 -4.17
CA TYR A 556 1.58 -1.48 -4.26
C TYR A 556 0.89 -1.33 -5.62
N PHE A 557 1.60 -1.62 -6.71
CA PHE A 557 1.04 -1.59 -8.06
C PHE A 557 -0.19 -2.50 -8.18
N ILE A 558 -0.10 -3.75 -7.71
CA ILE A 558 -1.22 -4.70 -7.69
C ILE A 558 -2.39 -4.15 -6.85
N ASN A 559 -2.11 -3.69 -5.62
CA ASN A 559 -3.13 -3.14 -4.73
C ASN A 559 -3.83 -1.93 -5.37
N ARG A 560 -3.06 -1.03 -5.98
CA ARG A 560 -3.59 0.16 -6.65
C ARG A 560 -4.43 -0.21 -7.86
N TYR A 561 -4.00 -1.21 -8.64
CA TYR A 561 -4.77 -1.71 -9.77
C TYR A 561 -6.10 -2.32 -9.31
N LEU A 562 -6.10 -3.22 -8.32
CA LEU A 562 -7.32 -3.79 -7.77
C LEU A 562 -8.26 -2.72 -7.21
N SER A 563 -7.72 -1.72 -6.51
CA SER A 563 -8.51 -0.59 -5.99
C SER A 563 -9.16 0.21 -7.11
N ASN A 564 -8.42 0.53 -8.18
CA ASN A 564 -8.95 1.20 -9.36
C ASN A 564 -10.03 0.37 -10.06
N GLN A 565 -9.87 -0.96 -10.17
CA GLN A 565 -10.88 -1.86 -10.76
C GLN A 565 -12.16 -1.91 -9.92
N ARG A 566 -12.03 -2.03 -8.59
CA ARG A 566 -13.19 -2.01 -7.67
C ARG A 566 -13.92 -0.66 -7.71
N LYS A 567 -13.17 0.45 -7.79
CA LYS A 567 -13.74 1.78 -7.99
C LYS A 567 -14.49 1.91 -9.30
N ALA A 568 -13.97 1.34 -10.39
CA ALA A 568 -14.61 1.39 -11.70
C ALA A 568 -15.96 0.66 -11.75
N ILE A 569 -16.16 -0.36 -10.92
CA ILE A 569 -17.44 -1.10 -10.81
C ILE A 569 -18.41 -0.49 -9.76
N GLY A 570 -18.13 0.73 -9.29
CA GLY A 570 -19.01 1.51 -8.41
C GLY A 570 -18.72 1.40 -6.92
N GLU A 571 -17.64 0.73 -6.51
CA GLU A 571 -17.22 0.73 -5.10
C GLU A 571 -16.38 1.97 -4.74
N LYS A 572 -16.09 2.14 -3.45
CA LYS A 572 -15.22 3.22 -2.97
C LYS A 572 -13.76 3.01 -3.38
N ASP A 573 -12.98 4.09 -3.40
CA ASP A 573 -11.52 4.04 -3.57
C ASP A 573 -10.89 3.49 -2.28
N PHE A 574 -10.34 2.29 -2.34
CA PHE A 574 -9.72 1.65 -1.18
C PHE A 574 -8.25 2.07 -1.09
N LEU A 575 -7.92 2.83 -0.04
CA LEU A 575 -6.53 3.19 0.30
C LEU A 575 -5.88 2.20 1.27
N ASN A 576 -6.67 1.28 1.85
CA ASN A 576 -6.26 0.30 2.86
C ASN A 576 -6.35 -1.13 2.31
N SER A 577 -5.23 -1.85 2.32
CA SER A 577 -5.16 -3.26 1.86
C SER A 577 -6.13 -4.19 2.62
N LYS A 578 -6.37 -3.97 3.92
CA LYS A 578 -7.28 -4.81 4.71
C LYS A 578 -8.70 -4.78 4.16
N GLU A 579 -9.21 -3.60 3.83
CA GLU A 579 -10.56 -3.45 3.25
C GLU A 579 -10.58 -3.85 1.76
N LEU A 580 -9.46 -3.63 1.06
CA LEU A 580 -9.28 -4.02 -0.33
C LEU A 580 -9.35 -5.55 -0.53
N TYR A 581 -8.89 -6.35 0.43
CA TYR A 581 -8.93 -7.82 0.36
C TYR A 581 -10.02 -8.46 1.22
N ALA A 582 -10.77 -7.69 2.02
CA ALA A 582 -11.80 -8.24 2.92
C ALA A 582 -12.79 -9.21 2.25
N PRO A 583 -13.29 -8.99 1.02
CA PRO A 583 -14.20 -9.94 0.36
C PRO A 583 -13.55 -11.29 -0.02
N PHE A 584 -12.22 -11.34 -0.05
CA PHE A 584 -11.42 -12.50 -0.46
C PHE A 584 -10.70 -13.19 0.71
N LYS A 585 -10.79 -12.60 1.91
CA LYS A 585 -10.22 -13.14 3.15
C LYS A 585 -11.07 -14.30 3.69
N ASP A 586 -10.43 -15.14 4.50
CA ASP A 586 -11.07 -16.24 5.25
C ASP A 586 -11.81 -17.26 4.36
N ILE A 587 -11.29 -17.45 3.14
CA ILE A 587 -11.77 -18.45 2.18
C ILE A 587 -10.64 -19.43 1.91
N ASP A 588 -10.85 -20.65 2.43
CA ASP A 588 -9.84 -21.70 2.47
C ASP A 588 -10.11 -22.81 1.43
N ILE A 589 -9.05 -23.54 1.11
CA ILE A 589 -9.13 -24.89 0.56
C ILE A 589 -8.91 -25.89 1.70
N ALA A 590 -9.84 -26.83 1.82
CA ALA A 590 -9.77 -27.91 2.80
C ALA A 590 -9.47 -29.24 2.11
N THR A 591 -8.57 -30.02 2.70
CA THR A 591 -8.37 -31.43 2.34
C THR A 591 -9.15 -32.27 3.34
N LEU A 592 -10.17 -32.96 2.84
CA LEU A 592 -11.01 -33.88 3.59
C LEU A 592 -10.48 -35.29 3.43
N GLU A 593 -10.54 -36.09 4.48
CA GLU A 593 -10.22 -37.52 4.45
C GLU A 593 -11.43 -38.32 4.95
N ALA A 594 -11.73 -39.40 4.23
CA ALA A 594 -12.63 -40.43 4.71
C ALA A 594 -11.83 -41.47 5.50
N LYS A 595 -11.83 -41.40 6.83
CA LYS A 595 -10.99 -42.23 7.72
C LYS A 595 -11.13 -43.73 7.51
N ASN A 596 -12.30 -44.16 7.07
CA ASN A 596 -12.62 -45.56 6.82
C ASN A 596 -11.94 -46.13 5.57
N THR A 597 -11.53 -45.27 4.63
CA THR A 597 -10.91 -45.69 3.35
C THR A 597 -9.52 -45.09 3.13
N GLY A 598 -9.19 -43.99 3.82
CA GLY A 598 -7.97 -43.21 3.58
C GLY A 598 -8.04 -42.35 2.31
N GLU A 599 -9.15 -42.36 1.59
CA GLU A 599 -9.33 -41.50 0.42
C GLU A 599 -9.43 -40.03 0.82
N THR A 600 -8.85 -39.15 0.00
CA THR A 600 -8.83 -37.70 0.26
C THR A 600 -9.50 -36.92 -0.86
N LEU A 601 -10.18 -35.83 -0.48
CA LEU A 601 -10.83 -34.89 -1.38
C LEU A 601 -10.41 -33.47 -1.01
N LYS A 602 -9.78 -32.76 -1.95
CA LYS A 602 -9.47 -31.34 -1.79
C LYS A 602 -10.60 -30.49 -2.37
N LYS A 603 -11.15 -29.57 -1.58
CA LYS A 603 -12.27 -28.71 -1.98
C LYS A 603 -12.18 -27.32 -1.36
N ALA A 604 -12.49 -26.28 -2.14
CA ALA A 604 -12.64 -24.93 -1.62
C ALA A 604 -13.95 -24.74 -0.86
N VAL A 605 -13.90 -23.88 0.17
CA VAL A 605 -15.10 -23.39 0.86
C VAL A 605 -16.03 -22.71 -0.15
N LYS A 606 -17.33 -22.96 -0.02
CA LYS A 606 -18.34 -22.33 -0.90
C LYS A 606 -18.23 -20.81 -0.79
N LEU A 607 -18.03 -20.15 -1.93
CA LEU A 607 -17.91 -18.70 -1.98
C LEU A 607 -19.23 -18.02 -1.57
N PRO A 608 -19.19 -16.96 -0.75
CA PRO A 608 -20.32 -16.07 -0.56
C PRO A 608 -20.78 -15.50 -1.92
N ALA A 609 -22.10 -15.36 -2.11
CA ALA A 609 -22.66 -14.83 -3.37
C ALA A 609 -22.08 -13.45 -3.74
N VAL A 610 -21.86 -12.59 -2.73
CA VAL A 610 -21.24 -11.28 -2.92
C VAL A 610 -19.81 -11.40 -3.47
N THR A 611 -19.01 -12.33 -2.95
CA THR A 611 -17.64 -12.58 -3.42
C THR A 611 -17.64 -13.13 -4.85
N GLN A 612 -18.55 -14.06 -5.17
CA GLN A 612 -18.67 -14.60 -6.52
C GLN A 612 -19.05 -13.51 -7.54
N MET A 613 -20.07 -12.69 -7.24
CA MET A 613 -20.46 -11.56 -8.08
C MET A 613 -19.33 -10.55 -8.25
N LEU A 614 -18.53 -10.32 -7.21
CA LEU A 614 -17.38 -9.42 -7.28
C LEU A 614 -16.29 -9.98 -8.22
N LEU A 615 -15.96 -11.28 -8.11
CA LEU A 615 -15.00 -11.93 -9.01
C LEU A 615 -15.47 -11.88 -10.46
N GLU A 616 -16.76 -12.12 -10.72
CA GLU A 616 -17.35 -12.00 -12.05
C GLU A 616 -17.22 -10.57 -12.62
N LYS A 617 -17.56 -9.55 -11.83
CA LYS A 617 -17.40 -8.14 -12.23
C LYS A 617 -15.95 -7.73 -12.48
N LEU A 618 -15.02 -8.35 -11.77
CA LEU A 618 -13.58 -8.11 -11.95
C LEU A 618 -12.97 -8.95 -13.09
N GLY A 619 -13.75 -9.84 -13.73
CA GLY A 619 -13.28 -10.74 -14.78
C GLY A 619 -12.34 -11.84 -14.25
N MET A 620 -12.47 -12.23 -12.98
CA MET A 620 -11.59 -13.17 -12.29
C MET A 620 -12.32 -14.45 -11.86
N SER A 621 -13.37 -14.87 -12.57
CA SER A 621 -14.09 -16.12 -12.23
C SER A 621 -13.22 -17.38 -12.35
N ASN A 622 -12.15 -17.30 -13.15
CA ASN A 622 -11.18 -18.38 -13.33
C ASN A 622 -10.35 -18.69 -12.07
N VAL A 623 -10.34 -17.81 -11.08
CA VAL A 623 -9.57 -18.06 -9.85
C VAL A 623 -10.22 -19.11 -8.98
N VAL A 624 -11.54 -19.37 -9.13
CA VAL A 624 -12.35 -20.27 -8.31
C VAL A 624 -11.86 -21.72 -8.43
N PHE A 625 -11.43 -22.30 -7.32
CA PHE A 625 -10.84 -23.64 -7.29
C PHE A 625 -11.90 -24.73 -7.47
N GLY A 626 -11.64 -25.66 -8.39
CA GLY A 626 -12.48 -26.84 -8.61
C GLY A 626 -13.72 -26.62 -9.48
N GLN A 627 -13.71 -25.61 -10.37
CA GLN A 627 -14.63 -25.54 -11.51
C GLN A 627 -14.15 -26.37 -12.70
#